data_AF-A0A3E1D4L6-F1
#
_entry.id   AF-A0A3E1D4L6-F1
#
_cell.length_a   1.000
_cell.length_b   1.000
_cell.length_c   1.000
_cell.angle_alpha   90.00
_cell.angle_beta   90.00
_cell.angle_gamma   90.00
#
_symmetry.space_group_name_H-M   'P 1'
#
loop_
_entity.id
_entity.type
_entity.pdbx_description
1 polymer ?
#
loop_
_entity_poly.entity_id
_entity_poly.type
_entity_poly.pdbx_seq_one_letter_code
_entity_poly.pdbx_strand_id
1 'polypeptide(L)'
;MTIQIVEILDRSIQGVTRPFYCRCEDGQTYFVKGRGAGRQSLIAEYVGGRLARAFDLPVPDFEIVEIPPELIRCCSRGDANELGTGLVFGSKALPHVQEFSFSHITQVNE
;
A
#
# COMPACT_ATOMS: atom_id res chain seq x y z
N MET A 1 -10.22 1.54 15.62
CA MET A 1 -8.81 1.81 15.94
C MET A 1 -8.06 1.79 14.62
N THR A 2 -7.08 2.67 14.44
CA THR A 2 -6.24 2.71 13.24
C THR A 2 -5.16 1.65 13.38
N ILE A 3 -4.87 0.90 12.33
CA ILE A 3 -3.84 -0.15 12.33
C ILE A 3 -2.46 0.52 12.23
N GLN A 4 -1.58 0.23 13.19
CA GLN A 4 -0.21 0.76 13.17
C GLN A 4 0.76 -0.12 12.37
N ILE A 5 1.67 0.51 11.63
CA ILE A 5 2.80 -0.16 10.97
C ILE A 5 3.89 -0.41 12.01
N VAL A 6 4.38 -1.65 12.07
CA VAL A 6 5.41 -2.08 13.02
C VAL A 6 6.75 -2.38 12.36
N GLU A 7 6.78 -2.62 11.05
CA GLU A 7 8.02 -2.90 10.31
C GLU A 7 7.93 -2.51 8.83
N ILE A 8 9.02 -1.95 8.29
CA ILE A 8 9.22 -1.74 6.85
C ILE A 8 10.03 -2.92 6.31
N LEU A 9 9.38 -3.81 5.58
CA LEU A 9 9.99 -5.05 5.08
C LEU A 9 10.79 -4.77 3.81
N ASP A 10 10.15 -4.18 2.80
CA ASP A 10 10.80 -3.88 1.53
C ASP A 10 10.05 -2.80 0.72
N ARG A 11 10.43 -2.63 -0.54
CA ARG A 11 9.63 -1.95 -1.56
C ARG A 11 9.18 -2.88 -2.65
N SER A 12 8.01 -2.58 -3.20
CA SER A 12 7.55 -3.27 -4.41
C SER A 12 8.51 -3.03 -5.57
N ILE A 13 8.88 -4.14 -6.22
CA ILE A 13 9.57 -4.16 -7.51
C ILE A 13 8.61 -3.93 -8.70
N GLN A 14 7.30 -4.15 -8.46
CA GLN A 14 6.22 -4.00 -9.43
C GLN A 14 5.41 -2.74 -9.16
N GLY A 15 4.83 -2.16 -10.22
CA GLY A 15 4.04 -0.93 -10.14
C GLY A 15 4.87 0.36 -10.09
N VAL A 16 4.41 1.36 -10.84
CA VAL A 16 5.13 2.63 -11.09
C VAL A 16 5.50 3.38 -9.80
N THR A 17 4.63 3.37 -8.80
CA THR A 17 4.81 4.17 -7.58
C THR A 17 5.68 3.49 -6.52
N ARG A 18 6.15 2.26 -6.75
CA ARG A 18 7.03 1.48 -5.84
C ARG A 18 6.62 1.61 -4.35
N PRO A 19 5.37 1.22 -4.00
CA PRO A 19 4.88 1.33 -2.64
C PRO A 19 5.75 0.51 -1.68
N PHE A 20 5.74 0.90 -0.40
CA PHE A 20 6.44 0.16 0.64
C PHE A 20 5.65 -1.10 1.00
N TYR A 21 6.36 -2.18 1.29
CA TYR A 21 5.79 -3.40 1.83
C TYR A 21 6.04 -3.39 3.35
N CYS A 22 4.98 -3.36 4.12
CA CYS A 22 5.02 -3.13 5.57
C CYS A 22 4.26 -4.22 6.33
N ARG A 23 4.75 -4.59 7.52
CA ARG A 23 3.99 -5.40 8.48
C ARG A 23 3.27 -4.47 9.45
N CYS A 24 2.02 -4.81 9.74
CA CYS A 24 1.18 -4.09 10.68
C CYS A 24 0.96 -4.87 11.99
N GLU A 25 0.48 -4.18 13.02
CA GLU A 25 0.24 -4.74 14.36
C GLU A 25 -0.80 -5.87 14.40
N ASP A 26 -1.66 -5.93 13.38
CA ASP A 26 -2.64 -7.01 13.17
C ASP A 26 -2.02 -8.30 12.61
N GLY A 27 -0.69 -8.32 12.45
CA GLY A 27 0.07 -9.44 11.90
C GLY A 27 -0.04 -9.59 10.38
N GLN A 28 -0.75 -8.70 9.69
CA GLN A 28 -0.89 -8.71 8.24
C GLN A 28 0.16 -7.82 7.58
N THR A 29 0.30 -7.96 6.27
CA THR A 29 1.19 -7.12 5.46
C THR A 29 0.42 -6.28 4.46
N TYR A 30 0.96 -5.09 4.19
CA TYR A 30 0.31 -4.06 3.39
C TYR A 30 1.30 -3.43 2.42
N PHE A 31 0.80 -3.11 1.23
CA PHE A 31 1.41 -2.16 0.32
C PHE A 31 0.97 -0.74 0.71
N VAL A 32 1.92 0.06 1.17
CA VAL A 32 1.69 1.38 1.77
C VAL A 32 2.21 2.47 0.83
N LYS A 33 1.32 3.41 0.51
CA LYS A 33 1.66 4.63 -0.23
C LYS A 33 1.92 5.74 0.79
N GLY A 34 3.18 6.16 0.90
CA GLY A 34 3.63 7.16 1.88
C GLY A 34 3.50 8.61 1.42
N ARG A 35 4.16 9.52 2.15
CA ARG A 35 4.23 10.96 1.83
C ARG A 35 4.70 11.26 0.41
N GLY A 36 5.53 10.41 -0.20
CA GLY A 36 5.97 10.57 -1.60
C GLY A 36 4.83 10.69 -2.62
N ALA A 37 3.62 10.20 -2.32
CA ALA A 37 2.45 10.33 -3.20
C ALA A 37 1.72 11.68 -3.04
N GLY A 38 1.91 12.40 -1.92
CA GLY A 38 1.15 13.60 -1.58
C GLY A 38 -0.26 13.30 -1.05
N ARG A 39 -0.80 14.19 -0.20
CA ARG A 39 -2.10 13.97 0.49
C ARG A 39 -3.27 13.76 -0.47
N GLN A 40 -3.33 14.52 -1.56
CA GLN A 40 -4.42 14.39 -2.53
C GLN A 40 -4.43 13.00 -3.19
N SER A 41 -3.25 12.44 -3.50
CA SER A 41 -3.13 11.09 -4.04
C SER A 41 -3.63 10.06 -3.02
N LEU A 42 -3.22 10.16 -1.75
CA LEU A 42 -3.70 9.23 -0.71
C LEU A 42 -5.22 9.26 -0.53
N ILE A 43 -5.82 10.45 -0.60
CA ILE A 43 -7.28 10.60 -0.59
C ILE A 43 -7.90 9.94 -1.83
N ALA A 44 -7.32 10.16 -3.01
CA ALA A 44 -7.81 9.56 -4.26
C ALA A 44 -7.73 8.02 -4.23
N GLU A 45 -6.66 7.43 -3.69
CA GLU A 45 -6.54 5.98 -3.50
C GLU A 45 -7.68 5.45 -2.62
N TYR A 46 -7.92 6.09 -1.48
CA TYR A 46 -8.96 5.66 -0.57
C TYR A 46 -10.36 5.81 -1.20
N VAL A 47 -10.67 6.96 -1.79
CA VAL A 47 -11.95 7.20 -2.47
C VAL A 47 -12.14 6.24 -3.65
N GLY A 48 -11.12 6.06 -4.49
CA GLY A 48 -11.16 5.14 -5.62
C GLY A 48 -11.37 3.70 -5.21
N GLY A 49 -10.65 3.21 -4.19
CA GLY A 49 -10.88 1.89 -3.62
C GLY A 49 -12.29 1.73 -3.06
N ARG A 50 -12.83 2.77 -2.39
CA ARG A 50 -14.20 2.75 -1.84
C ARG A 50 -15.25 2.68 -2.95
N LEU A 51 -15.05 3.41 -4.04
CA LEU A 51 -15.90 3.32 -5.23
C LEU A 51 -15.82 1.93 -5.86
N ALA A 52 -14.61 1.37 -6.03
CA ALA A 52 -14.44 0.04 -6.59
C ALA A 52 -15.16 -1.05 -5.77
N ARG A 53 -15.05 -1.00 -4.43
CA ARG A 53 -15.83 -1.85 -3.53
C ARG A 53 -17.33 -1.66 -3.70
N ALA A 54 -17.80 -0.41 -3.86
CA ALA A 54 -19.23 -0.12 -4.06
C ALA A 54 -19.77 -0.62 -5.41
N PHE A 55 -18.89 -0.83 -6.39
CA PHE A 55 -19.19 -1.47 -7.68
C PHE A 55 -18.93 -2.98 -7.69
N ASP A 56 -18.67 -3.59 -6.53
CA ASP A 56 -18.34 -5.02 -6.38
C ASP A 56 -17.14 -5.47 -7.24
N LEU A 57 -16.21 -4.55 -7.53
CA LEU A 57 -14.98 -4.89 -8.24
C LEU A 57 -14.04 -5.71 -7.33
N PRO A 58 -13.27 -6.66 -7.89
CA PRO A 58 -12.34 -7.49 -7.13
C PRO A 58 -11.09 -6.68 -6.76
N VAL A 59 -11.20 -5.83 -5.75
CA VAL A 59 -10.09 -5.07 -5.18
C VAL A 59 -9.65 -5.68 -3.85
N PRO A 60 -8.34 -5.67 -3.53
CA PRO A 60 -7.87 -6.08 -2.22
C PRO A 60 -8.50 -5.24 -1.11
N ASP A 61 -8.51 -5.80 0.10
CA ASP A 61 -8.86 -5.00 1.26
C ASP A 61 -7.87 -3.86 1.45
N PHE A 62 -8.36 -2.69 1.85
CA PHE A 62 -7.52 -1.53 2.12
C PHE A 62 -8.08 -0.73 3.30
N GLU A 63 -7.17 -0.10 4.03
CA GLU A 63 -7.44 0.68 5.23
C GLU A 63 -6.55 1.93 5.29
N ILE A 64 -6.94 2.87 6.16
CA ILE A 64 -6.04 3.93 6.58
C ILE A 64 -5.16 3.37 7.70
N VAL A 65 -3.85 3.38 7.50
CA VAL A 65 -2.86 2.87 8.46
C VAL A 65 -2.00 4.03 8.99
N GLU A 66 -1.42 3.85 10.17
CA GLU A 66 -0.59 4.86 10.82
C GLU A 66 0.89 4.47 10.80
N ILE A 67 1.74 5.41 10.38
CA ILE A 67 3.19 5.29 10.48
C ILE A 67 3.67 6.05 11.74
N PRO A 68 4.13 5.34 12.78
CA PRO A 68 4.65 6.01 13.97
C PRO A 68 5.96 6.74 13.66
N PRO A 69 6.16 7.97 14.18
CA PRO A 69 7.40 8.72 13.97
C PRO A 69 8.68 7.98 14.37
N GLU A 70 8.60 7.14 15.39
CA GLU A 70 9.69 6.32 15.92
C GLU A 70 10.19 5.32 14.87
N LEU A 71 9.28 4.74 14.07
CA LEU A 71 9.62 3.79 13.02
C LEU A 71 10.55 4.43 11.99
N ILE A 72 10.27 5.67 11.58
CA ILE A 72 11.11 6.38 10.62
C ILE A 72 12.43 6.82 11.25
N ARG A 73 12.39 7.37 12.48
CA ARG A 73 13.61 7.86 13.16
C ARG A 73 14.62 6.75 13.47
N CYS A 74 14.15 5.54 13.77
CA CYS A 74 15.00 4.41 14.14
C CYS A 74 15.33 3.50 12.94
N CYS A 75 14.74 3.73 11.77
CA CYS A 75 15.02 2.91 10.59
C CYS A 75 16.38 3.26 9.99
N SER A 76 17.23 2.25 9.78
CA SER A 76 18.51 2.41 9.07
C SER A 76 18.36 2.43 7.54
N ARG A 77 17.16 2.18 7.01
CA ARG A 77 16.91 2.18 5.56
C ARG A 77 16.94 3.61 5.02
N GLY A 78 17.79 3.84 4.00
CA GLY A 78 17.96 5.17 3.40
C GLY A 78 16.70 5.73 2.73
N ASP A 79 15.77 4.86 2.32
CA ASP A 79 14.52 5.25 1.65
C ASP A 79 13.34 5.42 2.61
N ALA A 80 13.47 5.10 3.90
CA ALA A 80 12.36 5.15 4.88
C ALA A 80 11.72 6.55 4.98
N ASN A 81 12.49 7.62 4.79
CA ASN A 81 11.98 8.99 4.85
C ASN A 81 10.89 9.29 3.79
N GLU A 82 10.89 8.57 2.66
CA GLU A 82 9.87 8.73 1.62
C GLU A 82 8.49 8.17 2.03
N LEU A 83 8.47 7.23 2.99
CA LEU A 83 7.24 6.72 3.59
C LEU A 83 6.54 7.83 4.39
N GLY A 84 7.33 8.67 5.07
CA GLY A 84 6.83 9.76 5.93
C GLY A 84 6.23 9.24 7.24
N THR A 85 5.44 10.08 7.93
CA THR A 85 4.81 9.75 9.22
C THR A 85 3.33 10.12 9.23
N GLY A 86 2.56 9.49 10.12
CA GLY A 86 1.13 9.72 10.28
C GLY A 86 0.26 8.82 9.40
N LEU A 87 -0.96 9.27 9.11
CA LEU A 87 -1.97 8.49 8.41
C LEU A 87 -1.69 8.39 6.90
N VAL A 88 -1.73 7.17 6.40
CA VAL A 88 -1.47 6.83 5.00
C VAL A 88 -2.39 5.73 4.49
N PHE A 89 -2.41 5.51 3.18
CA PHE A 89 -3.17 4.45 2.56
C PHE A 89 -2.40 3.12 2.60
N GLY A 90 -3.02 2.06 3.09
CA GLY A 90 -2.50 0.70 3.08
C GLY A 90 -3.45 -0.26 2.37
N SER A 91 -2.97 -0.93 1.32
CA SER A 91 -3.69 -2.03 0.65
C SER A 91 -3.13 -3.35 1.13
N LYS A 92 -3.99 -4.25 1.62
CA LYS A 92 -3.60 -5.55 2.15
C LYS A 92 -2.94 -6.38 1.05
N ALA A 93 -1.76 -6.90 1.35
CA ALA A 93 -1.07 -7.78 0.42
C ALA A 93 -1.78 -9.13 0.36
N LEU A 94 -2.00 -9.61 -0.85
CA LEU A 94 -2.59 -10.91 -1.11
C LEU A 94 -1.53 -11.87 -1.65
N PRO A 95 -1.57 -13.15 -1.28
CA PRO A 95 -0.71 -14.15 -1.88
C PRO A 95 -1.09 -14.38 -3.35
N HIS A 96 -0.12 -14.79 -4.17
CA HIS A 96 -0.33 -15.21 -5.58
C HIS A 96 -0.89 -14.12 -6.51
N VAL A 97 -0.62 -12.83 -6.24
CA VAL A 97 -0.97 -11.74 -7.14
C VAL A 97 0.10 -11.57 -8.21
N GLN A 98 -0.33 -11.29 -9.44
CA GLN A 98 0.54 -10.95 -10.57
C GLN A 98 0.14 -9.60 -11.16
N GLU A 99 1.14 -8.80 -11.54
CA GLU A 99 0.90 -7.59 -12.32
C GLU A 99 0.30 -7.95 -13.69
N PHE A 100 -0.87 -7.40 -13.98
CA PHE A 100 -1.52 -7.56 -15.27
C PHE A 100 -1.07 -6.43 -16.21
N SER A 101 -0.22 -6.76 -17.18
CA SER A 101 0.29 -5.83 -18.20
C SER A 101 -0.40 -6.07 -19.54
N PHE A 102 -0.21 -5.16 -20.50
CA PHE A 102 -0.82 -5.27 -21.83
C PHE A 102 -0.41 -6.56 -22.57
N SER A 103 0.76 -7.14 -22.30
CA SER A 103 1.18 -8.41 -22.89
C SER A 103 0.36 -9.61 -22.42
N HIS A 104 -0.32 -9.50 -21.27
CA HIS A 104 -1.18 -10.55 -20.74
C HIS A 104 -2.61 -10.53 -21.31
N ILE A 105 -2.98 -9.52 -22.13
CA ILE A 105 -4.33 -9.45 -22.73
C ILE A 105 -4.68 -10.71 -23.52
N THR A 106 -3.72 -11.32 -24.21
CA THR A 106 -3.95 -12.54 -25.01
C THR A 106 -4.15 -13.80 -24.17
N GLN A 107 -3.93 -13.72 -22.85
CA GLN A 107 -4.07 -14.83 -21.91
C GLN A 107 -5.41 -14.78 -21.15
N VAL A 108 -6.22 -13.75 -21.36
CA VAL A 108 -7.57 -13.63 -20.79
C VAL A 108 -8.55 -14.28 -21.76
N ASN A 109 -9.10 -15.43 -21.36
CA ASN A 109 -10.23 -16.04 -22.06
C ASN A 109 -11.53 -15.32 -21.65
N GLU A 110 -12.48 -15.21 -22.58
CA GLU A 110 -13.85 -14.75 -22.30
C GLU A 110 -14.58 -15.65 -21.28
#